data_AF-A0AAD5AP79-F1
#
_entry.id   AF-A0AAD5AP79-F1
#
_cell.length_a   1.000
_cell.length_b   1.000
_cell.length_c   1.000
_cell.angle_alpha   90.00
_cell.angle_beta   90.00
_cell.angle_gamma   90.00
#
_symmetry.space_group_name_H-M   'P 1'
#
loop_
_entity.id
_entity.type
_entity.pdbx_description
1 polymer ?
#
loop_
_entity_poly.entity_id
_entity_poly.type
_entity_poly.pdbx_seq_one_letter_code
_entity_poly.pdbx_strand_id
1 'polypeptide(L)'
;GYEPRYQELKRVVIAEFPDAEVSGFVGRQGSFEIEINGQLIFSKLETSGFPYEDDVMETIQKAYDGKPVEKITKSRPPCVIL
;
A
#
# COMPACT_ATOMS: atom_id res chain seq x y z
N GLY A 1 7.43 -13.04 5.23
CA GLY A 1 7.66 -12.42 3.91
C GLY A 1 6.49 -11.52 3.56
N TYR A 2 6.67 -10.52 2.70
CA TYR A 2 5.61 -9.58 2.31
C TYR A 2 4.71 -10.10 1.18
N GLU A 3 5.16 -11.12 0.47
CA GLU A 3 4.48 -11.76 -0.66
C GLU A 3 3.04 -12.23 -0.37
N PRO A 4 2.72 -12.96 0.72
CA PRO A 4 1.34 -13.39 0.97
C PRO A 4 0.40 -12.20 1.20
N ARG A 5 0.88 -11.14 1.84
CA ARG A 5 0.09 -9.93 2.08
C ARG A 5 -0.20 -9.16 0.79
N TYR A 6 0.77 -9.11 -0.11
CA TYR A 6 0.59 -8.55 -1.45
C TYR A 6 -0.44 -9.36 -2.25
N GLN A 7 -0.37 -10.69 -2.23
CA GLN A 7 -1.32 -11.55 -2.95
C GLN A 7 -2.76 -11.41 -2.45
N GLU A 8 -2.95 -11.30 -1.13
CA GLU A 8 -4.27 -11.07 -0.52
C GLU A 8 -4.85 -9.72 -0.97
N LEU A 9 -4.09 -8.63 -0.82
CA LEU A 9 -4.48 -7.29 -1.26
C LEU A 9 -4.80 -7.28 -2.76
N LYS A 10 -3.95 -7.87 -3.58
CA LYS A 10 -4.17 -7.98 -5.02
C LYS A 10 -5.49 -8.68 -5.35
N ARG A 11 -5.81 -9.79 -4.67
CA ARG A 11 -7.08 -10.49 -4.90
C ARG A 11 -8.28 -9.63 -4.56
N VAL A 12 -8.26 -8.96 -3.42
CA VAL A 12 -9.37 -8.09 -2.99
C VAL A 12 -9.53 -6.92 -3.96
N VAL A 13 -8.43 -6.28 -4.35
CA VAL A 13 -8.46 -5.14 -5.27
C VAL A 13 -8.97 -5.54 -6.65
N ILE A 14 -8.53 -6.68 -7.21
CA ILE A 14 -9.04 -7.16 -8.51
C ILE A 14 -10.50 -7.59 -8.42
N ALA A 15 -10.94 -8.10 -7.27
CA ALA A 15 -12.33 -8.49 -7.06
C ALA A 15 -13.28 -7.27 -6.97
N GLU A 16 -12.86 -6.20 -6.29
CA GLU A 16 -13.59 -4.94 -6.20
C GLU A 16 -13.47 -4.09 -7.48
N PHE A 17 -12.29 -4.10 -8.09
CA PHE A 17 -11.90 -3.27 -9.23
C PHE A 17 -11.29 -4.14 -10.33
N PRO A 18 -12.13 -4.80 -11.16
CA PRO A 18 -11.65 -5.68 -12.23
C PRO A 18 -10.84 -4.93 -13.31
N ASP A 19 -11.07 -3.63 -13.47
CA ASP A 19 -10.31 -2.75 -14.37
C ASP A 19 -8.97 -2.27 -13.78
N ALA A 20 -8.71 -2.51 -12.49
CA ALA A 20 -7.47 -2.07 -11.85
C ALA A 20 -6.30 -3.03 -12.11
N GLU A 21 -5.19 -2.50 -12.62
CA GLU A 21 -3.96 -3.27 -12.81
C GLU A 21 -3.11 -3.26 -11.54
N VAL A 22 -3.08 -4.38 -10.83
CA VAL A 22 -2.25 -4.54 -9.61
C VAL A 22 -0.96 -5.29 -9.94
N SER A 23 0.13 -4.54 -10.04
CA SER A 23 1.50 -5.06 -10.16
C SER A 23 2.24 -4.93 -8.83
N GLY A 24 3.26 -5.75 -8.64
CA GLY A 24 4.04 -5.78 -7.41
C GLY A 24 5.32 -6.53 -7.64
N PHE A 25 6.43 -5.92 -7.23
CA PHE A 25 7.76 -6.49 -7.39
C PHE A 25 8.44 -6.56 -6.04
N VAL A 26 9.35 -7.53 -5.89
CA VAL A 26 10.21 -7.60 -4.71
C VAL A 26 11.27 -6.51 -4.86
N GLY A 27 11.04 -5.39 -4.16
CA GLY A 27 11.98 -4.27 -4.11
C GLY A 27 13.16 -4.52 -3.18
N ARG A 28 13.72 -3.43 -2.65
CA ARG A 28 14.85 -3.48 -1.71
C ARG A 28 14.45 -4.18 -0.42
N GLN A 29 15.35 -5.02 0.11
CA GLN A 29 15.09 -5.75 1.35
C GLN A 29 14.79 -4.78 2.50
N GLY A 30 13.61 -4.94 3.13
CA GLY A 30 13.16 -4.09 4.23
C GLY A 30 12.26 -2.91 3.84
N SER A 31 12.16 -2.59 2.55
CA SER A 31 11.24 -1.56 2.02
C SER A 31 9.85 -2.12 1.77
N PHE A 32 8.84 -1.25 1.91
CA PHE A 32 7.48 -1.51 1.49
C PHE A 32 6.92 -0.20 0.95
N GLU A 33 6.75 -0.16 -0.36
CA GLU A 33 6.38 1.04 -1.10
C GLU A 33 5.12 0.71 -1.89
N ILE A 34 4.16 1.63 -1.88
CA ILE A 34 2.91 1.50 -2.60
C ILE A 34 2.82 2.66 -3.58
N GLU A 35 2.62 2.33 -4.84
CA GLU A 35 2.41 3.29 -5.91
C GLU A 35 1.04 3.05 -6.53
N ILE A 36 0.27 4.11 -6.70
CA ILE A 36 -1.06 4.06 -7.33
C ILE A 36 -1.08 5.13 -8.40
N ASN A 37 -1.45 4.77 -9.64
CA ASN A 37 -1.42 5.67 -10.80
C ASN A 37 -0.05 6.36 -11.03
N GLY A 38 1.06 5.67 -10.70
CA GLY A 38 2.41 6.22 -10.82
C GLY A 38 2.79 7.25 -9.73
N GLN A 39 1.98 7.37 -8.68
CA GLN A 39 2.27 8.21 -7.54
C GLN A 39 2.57 7.36 -6.30
N LEU A 40 3.72 7.62 -5.66
CA LEU A 40 4.11 6.98 -4.40
C LEU A 40 3.22 7.51 -3.26
N ILE A 41 2.22 6.71 -2.89
CA ILE A 41 1.27 7.04 -1.82
C ILE A 41 1.75 6.57 -0.45
N PHE A 42 2.67 5.59 -0.38
CA PHE A 42 3.23 5.15 0.88
C PHE A 42 4.67 4.67 0.72
N SER A 43 5.53 5.06 1.67
CA SER A 43 6.86 4.49 1.82
C SER A 43 7.10 4.13 3.27
N LYS A 44 7.39 2.85 3.51
CA LYS A 44 7.83 2.36 4.82
C LYS A 44 9.14 3.01 5.27
N LEU A 45 10.01 3.40 4.34
CA LEU A 45 11.27 4.08 4.69
C LEU A 45 11.00 5.47 5.24
N GLU A 46 10.03 6.19 4.68
CA GLU A 46 9.62 7.51 5.20
C GLU A 46 8.89 7.39 6.54
N THR A 47 7.99 6.41 6.65
CA THR A 47 7.09 6.29 7.80
C THR A 47 7.60 5.37 8.91
N SER A 48 8.74 4.70 8.71
CA SER A 48 9.34 3.72 9.64
C SER A 48 8.40 2.58 10.09
N GLY A 49 7.32 2.31 9.36
CA GLY A 49 6.28 1.37 9.76
C GLY A 49 5.54 0.73 8.59
N PHE A 50 4.62 -0.19 8.88
CA PHE A 50 3.68 -0.72 7.90
C PHE A 50 2.43 0.16 7.82
N PRO A 51 1.86 0.32 6.61
CA PRO A 51 0.56 0.97 6.48
C PRO A 51 -0.52 0.04 7.05
N TYR A 52 -1.65 0.61 7.43
CA TYR A 52 -2.83 -0.17 7.77
C TYR A 52 -3.53 -0.61 6.48
N GLU A 53 -4.13 -1.80 6.50
CA GLU A 53 -4.85 -2.34 5.33
C GLU A 53 -6.03 -1.45 4.93
N ASP A 54 -6.76 -0.90 5.92
CA ASP A 54 -7.82 0.09 5.70
C ASP A 54 -7.32 1.34 4.95
N ASP A 55 -6.19 1.94 5.37
CA ASP A 55 -5.63 3.13 4.70
C ASP A 55 -5.28 2.81 3.23
N VAL A 56 -4.72 1.61 2.97
CA VAL A 56 -4.40 1.17 1.61
C VAL A 56 -5.67 1.00 0.77
N MET A 57 -6.69 0.32 1.29
CA MET A 57 -7.96 0.13 0.59
C MET A 57 -8.67 1.46 0.31
N GLU A 58 -8.73 2.37 1.29
CA GLU A 58 -9.35 3.68 1.11
C GLU A 58 -8.63 4.48 0.01
N THR A 59 -7.29 4.42 -0.03
CA THR A 59 -6.51 5.13 -1.04
C THR A 59 -6.72 4.54 -2.44
N ILE A 60 -6.80 3.21 -2.56
CA ILE A 60 -7.12 2.54 -3.83
C ILE A 60 -8.53 2.92 -4.30
N GLN A 61 -9.50 2.93 -3.39
CA GLN A 61 -10.88 3.31 -3.71
C GLN A 61 -10.99 4.78 -4.15
N LYS A 62 -10.27 5.70 -3.49
CA LYS A 62 -10.15 7.10 -3.92
C LYS A 62 -9.54 7.21 -5.32
N ALA A 63 -8.46 6.45 -5.58
CA ALA A 63 -7.81 6.43 -6.88
C ALA A 63 -8.75 5.96 -8.00
N TYR A 64 -9.53 4.92 -7.70
CA TYR A 64 -10.51 4.36 -8.63
C TYR A 64 -11.65 5.34 -8.92
N ASP A 65 -12.12 6.08 -7.91
CA ASP A 65 -13.14 7.14 -8.04
C ASP A 65 -12.62 8.37 -8.82
N GLY A 66 -11.35 8.39 -9.23
CA GLY A 66 -10.70 9.51 -9.90
C GLY A 66 -10.36 10.67 -8.96
N LYS A 67 -10.40 10.44 -7.64
CA LYS A 67 -10.02 11.43 -6.63
C LYS A 67 -8.50 11.47 -6.45
N PRO A 68 -7.94 12.61 -6.01
CA PRO A 68 -6.53 12.69 -5.68
C PRO A 68 -6.20 11.69 -4.56
N VAL A 69 -5.22 10.83 -4.82
CA VAL A 69 -4.68 9.92 -3.81
C VAL A 69 -3.78 10.70 -2.85
N GLU A 70 -4.05 10.58 -1.57
CA GLU A 70 -3.25 11.24 -0.53
C GLU A 70 -2.15 10.32 -0.04
N LYS A 71 -1.02 10.91 0.35
CA LYS A 71 0.09 10.15 0.93
C LYS A 71 -0.33 9.64 2.31
N ILE A 72 -0.25 8.33 2.51
CA ILE A 72 -0.47 7.70 3.81
C ILE A 72 0.72 8.06 4.72
N THR A 73 0.49 8.96 5.67
CA THR A 73 1.48 9.36 6.69
C THR A 73 1.33 8.58 7.99
N LYS A 74 0.20 7.88 8.16
CA LYS A 74 -0.05 6.99 9.30
C LYS A 74 0.72 5.68 9.11
N SER A 75 1.57 5.37 10.07
CA SER A 75 2.25 4.08 10.16
C SER A 75 2.26 3.60 11.60
N ARG A 76 2.33 2.27 11.77
CA ARG A 76 2.59 1.71 13.10
C ARG A 76 4.02 2.07 13.50
N PRO A 77 4.25 2.76 14.63
CA PRO A 77 5.60 3.06 15.08
C PRO A 77 6.37 1.74 15.29
N PRO A 78 7.70 1.74 15.09
CA PRO A 78 8.50 0.60 15.50
C PRO A 78 8.31 0.42 17.00
N CYS A 79 7.74 -0.71 17.43
CA CYS A 79 7.76 -1.10 18.83
C CYS A 79 9.22 -1.27 19.24
N VAL A 80 9.80 -0.21 19.81
CA VAL A 80 11.03 -0.33 20.60
C VAL A 80 10.62 -0.84 21.97
N ILE A 81 10.96 -2.09 22.25
CA ILE A 81 11.14 -2.52 23.64
C ILE A 81 12.53 -1.99 24.00
N LEU A 82 12.57 -0.94 24.83
CA LEU A 82 13.79 -0.45 25.49
C LEU A 82 14.00 -1.23 26.79
#